data_AF-A0A972J4W4-F1
#
_entry.id   AF-A0A972J4W4-F1
#
_cell.length_a   1.000
_cell.length_b   1.000
_cell.length_c   1.000
_cell.angle_alpha   90.00
_cell.angle_beta   90.00
_cell.angle_gamma   90.00
#
_symmetry.space_group_name_H-M   'P 1'
#
loop_
_entity.id
_entity.type
_entity.pdbx_description
1 polymer ?
#
loop_
_entity_poly.entity_id
_entity_poly.type
_entity_poly.pdbx_seq_one_letter_code
_entity_poly.pdbx_strand_id
1 'polypeptide(L)'
;MIVKRLILKKILKAGYLAEFNLVKREGVYEAALYLNGKHIAGPPLPCLLTSPKDDLTHWMGNHPTVGLTASEAERICAEVESENAVLRHRLKSGWDE
;
A
#
# COMPACT_ATOMS: atom_id res chain seq x y z
N MET A 1 -6.78 6.18 -11.63
CA MET A 1 -6.41 5.16 -10.62
C MET A 1 -7.42 4.03 -10.71
N ILE A 2 -6.96 2.78 -10.79
CA ILE A 2 -7.84 1.59 -10.80
C ILE A 2 -7.54 0.77 -9.56
N VAL A 3 -8.56 0.49 -8.74
CA VAL A 3 -8.42 -0.39 -7.58
C VAL A 3 -8.47 -1.84 -8.04
N LYS A 4 -7.43 -2.62 -7.74
CA LYS A 4 -7.33 -4.03 -8.14
C LYS A 4 -7.84 -4.96 -7.05
N ARG A 5 -7.29 -4.86 -5.83
CA ARG A 5 -7.70 -5.68 -4.69
C ARG A 5 -7.30 -5.06 -3.36
N LEU A 6 -7.93 -5.54 -2.30
CA LEU A 6 -7.55 -5.28 -0.92
C LEU A 6 -6.35 -6.14 -0.53
N ILE A 7 -5.32 -5.53 0.09
CA ILE A 7 -4.14 -6.20 0.64
C ILE A 7 -4.33 -6.51 2.12
N LEU A 8 -4.71 -5.49 2.90
CA LEU A 8 -4.78 -5.51 4.36
C LEU A 8 -5.94 -4.63 4.85
N LYS A 9 -6.60 -5.09 5.93
CA LYS A 9 -7.55 -4.30 6.73
C LYS A 9 -7.05 -4.18 8.15
N LYS A 10 -7.18 -2.98 8.71
CA LYS A 10 -6.79 -2.69 10.10
C LYS A 10 -7.81 -1.76 10.75
N ILE A 11 -8.28 -2.11 11.95
CA ILE A 11 -9.09 -1.23 12.76
C ILE A 11 -8.16 -0.40 13.65
N LEU A 12 -8.29 0.91 13.60
CA LEU A 12 -7.49 1.85 14.40
C LEU A 12 -8.14 2.09 15.76
N LYS A 13 -7.35 2.55 16.74
CA LYS A 13 -7.81 2.81 18.13
C LYS A 13 -9.04 3.73 18.22
N ALA A 14 -9.25 4.61 17.24
CA ALA A 14 -10.39 5.52 17.17
C ALA A 14 -11.59 4.96 16.37
N GLY A 15 -11.63 3.65 16.11
CA GLY A 15 -12.72 2.97 15.39
C GLY A 15 -12.70 3.14 13.87
N TYR A 16 -11.71 3.85 13.33
CA TYR A 16 -11.52 3.99 11.89
C TYR A 16 -11.05 2.67 11.27
N LEU A 17 -11.64 2.29 10.14
CA LEU A 17 -11.19 1.19 9.31
C LEU A 17 -10.18 1.72 8.29
N ALA A 18 -8.95 1.25 8.39
CA ALA A 18 -7.91 1.45 7.39
C ALA A 18 -7.86 0.26 6.42
N GLU A 19 -8.00 0.56 5.13
CA GLU A 19 -7.94 -0.41 4.04
C GLU A 19 -6.77 -0.05 3.13
N PHE A 20 -5.85 -1.00 2.99
CA PHE A 20 -4.70 -0.87 2.10
C PHE A 20 -5.03 -1.64 0.83
N ASN A 21 -5.16 -0.93 -0.28
CA ASN A 21 -5.55 -1.50 -1.55
C ASN A 21 -4.39 -1.43 -2.53
N LEU A 22 -4.21 -2.50 -3.29
CA LEU A 22 -3.38 -2.50 -4.47
C LEU A 22 -4.11 -1.74 -5.57
N VAL A 23 -3.48 -0.70 -6.09
CA VAL A 23 -4.04 0.13 -7.16
C VAL A 23 -3.06 0.21 -8.33
N LYS A 24 -3.60 0.40 -9.54
CA LYS A 24 -2.81 0.77 -10.71
C LYS A 24 -2.93 2.27 -10.96
N ARG A 25 -1.80 2.97 -10.99
CA ARG A 25 -1.68 4.40 -11.25
C ARG A 25 -0.56 4.63 -12.25
N GLU A 26 -0.83 5.40 -13.31
CA GLU A 26 0.18 5.76 -14.34
C GLU A 26 0.94 4.54 -14.90
N GLY A 27 0.24 3.41 -15.06
CA GLY A 27 0.82 2.19 -15.60
C GLY A 27 1.49 1.29 -14.57
N VAL A 28 1.85 1.77 -13.37
CA VAL A 28 2.51 1.01 -12.31
C VAL A 28 1.54 0.62 -11.18
N TYR A 29 1.90 -0.40 -10.41
CA TYR A 29 1.16 -0.78 -9.20
C TYR A 29 1.73 -0.07 -7.96
N GLU A 30 0.82 0.39 -7.11
CA GLU A 30 1.10 1.12 -5.87
C GLU A 30 0.12 0.66 -4.78
N ALA A 31 0.45 0.93 -3.52
CA ALA A 31 -0.47 0.82 -2.40
C ALA A 31 -1.20 2.15 -2.18
N ALA A 32 -2.53 2.08 -2.05
CA ALA A 32 -3.37 3.22 -1.69
C ALA A 32 -4.06 2.98 -0.35
N LEU A 33 -4.09 4.01 0.50
CA LEU A 33 -4.77 3.98 1.79
C LEU A 33 -6.19 4.53 1.65
N TYR A 34 -7.15 3.82 2.22
CA TYR A 34 -8.52 4.27 2.42
C TYR A 34 -8.84 4.25 3.91
N LEU A 35 -9.41 5.33 4.43
CA LEU A 35 -9.93 5.42 5.79
C LEU A 35 -11.45 5.55 5.73
N ASN A 36 -12.17 4.58 6.31
CA ASN A 36 -13.63 4.51 6.24
C ASN A 36 -14.17 4.67 4.80
N GLY A 37 -13.54 3.99 3.84
CA GLY A 37 -13.88 4.08 2.42
C GLY A 37 -13.42 5.37 1.70
N LYS A 38 -12.83 6.35 2.40
CA LYS A 38 -12.29 7.57 1.77
C LYS A 38 -10.81 7.41 1.47
N HIS A 39 -10.43 7.64 0.21
CA HIS A 39 -9.03 7.64 -0.22
C HIS A 39 -8.23 8.73 0.49
N ILE A 40 -7.07 8.37 1.01
CA ILE A 40 -6.10 9.26 1.66
C ILE A 40 -4.85 9.31 0.79
N ALA A 41 -4.51 10.51 0.31
CA ALA A 41 -3.28 10.73 -0.44
C ALA A 41 -2.06 10.36 0.42
N GLY A 42 -0.99 9.86 -0.19
CA GLY A 42 0.21 9.45 0.53
C GLY A 42 1.25 8.79 -0.39
N PRO A 43 2.34 8.26 0.21
CA PRO A 43 3.36 7.54 -0.55
C PRO A 43 2.78 6.25 -1.17
N PRO A 44 3.37 5.77 -2.29
CA PRO A 44 2.91 4.56 -3.00
C PRO A 44 3.27 3.26 -2.27
N LEU A 45 4.10 3.33 -1.23
CA LEU A 45 4.51 2.22 -0.37
C LEU A 45 4.61 2.72 1.08
N PRO A 46 4.56 1.81 2.07
CA PRO A 46 4.86 2.14 3.46
C PRO A 46 6.21 2.83 3.60
N CYS A 47 6.26 3.93 4.36
CA CYS A 47 7.49 4.62 4.70
C CYS A 47 7.91 4.30 6.13
N LEU A 48 9.21 4.28 6.39
CA LEU A 48 9.73 4.13 7.76
C LEU A 48 9.33 5.33 8.62
N LEU A 49 9.01 5.06 9.88
CA LEU A 49 8.91 6.10 10.91
C LEU A 49 10.31 6.54 11.31
N THR A 50 10.54 7.85 11.44
CA THR A 50 11.81 8.41 11.92
C THR A 50 12.15 7.93 13.33
N SER A 51 11.13 7.65 14.14
CA SER A 51 11.28 7.00 15.44
C SER A 51 10.15 5.99 15.59
N PRO A 52 10.47 4.67 15.66
CA PRO A 52 9.47 3.65 15.92
C PRO A 52 8.73 3.93 17.23
N LYS A 53 7.43 3.66 17.25
CA LYS A 53 6.59 3.86 18.44
C LYS A 53 5.85 2.57 18.74
N ASP A 54 6.10 2.01 19.91
CA ASP A 54 5.62 0.67 20.27
C ASP A 54 6.03 -0.34 19.18
N ASP A 55 5.08 -1.10 18.65
CA ASP A 55 5.31 -2.07 17.56
C ASP A 55 5.21 -1.44 16.15
N LEU A 56 4.99 -0.13 16.06
CA LEU A 56 4.82 0.58 14.79
C LEU A 56 6.17 1.09 14.29
N THR A 57 6.57 0.57 13.13
CA THR A 57 7.86 0.89 12.48
C THR A 57 7.67 1.65 11.17
N HIS A 58 6.50 1.53 10.55
CA HIS A 58 6.18 2.13 9.26
C HIS A 58 4.90 2.95 9.33
N TRP A 59 4.63 3.73 8.28
CA TRP A 59 3.42 4.50 8.14
C TRP A 59 2.99 4.67 6.68
N MET A 60 1.70 5.00 6.49
CA MET A 60 1.15 5.49 5.23
C MET A 60 0.11 6.61 5.46
N GLY A 61 -0.12 7.43 4.42
CA GLY A 61 -1.08 8.54 4.40
C GLY A 61 -0.44 9.89 4.02
N ASN A 62 -1.16 11.00 4.23
CA ASN A 62 -0.75 12.36 3.85
C ASN A 62 0.36 12.88 4.78
N HIS A 63 0.33 12.40 6.02
CA HIS A 63 1.33 12.47 7.08
C HIS A 63 1.26 11.12 7.82
N PRO A 64 2.12 10.75 8.78
CA PRO A 64 1.96 9.47 9.52
C PRO A 64 0.57 9.37 10.17
N THR A 65 -0.38 8.81 9.42
CA THR A 65 -1.82 8.79 9.71
C THR A 65 -2.18 7.40 10.21
N VAL A 66 -1.65 6.39 9.51
CA VAL A 66 -1.80 4.99 9.90
C VAL A 66 -0.42 4.40 10.11
N GLY A 67 -0.15 4.02 11.36
CA GLY A 67 1.04 3.25 11.70
C GLY A 67 0.88 1.78 11.35
N LEU A 68 1.95 1.20 10.85
CA LEU A 68 2.08 -0.17 10.40
C LEU A 68 3.19 -0.87 11.20
N THR A 69 2.96 -2.13 11.56
CA THR A 69 4.04 -3.00 12.03
C THR A 69 4.97 -3.35 10.87
N ALA A 70 6.15 -3.89 11.17
CA ALA A 70 7.08 -4.33 10.13
C ALA A 70 6.44 -5.38 9.20
N SER A 71 5.77 -6.38 9.76
CA SER A 71 5.11 -7.44 8.98
C SER A 71 3.95 -6.92 8.12
N GLU A 72 3.20 -5.93 8.60
CA GLU A 72 2.14 -5.29 7.78
C GLU A 72 2.75 -4.53 6.60
N ALA A 73 3.84 -3.80 6.83
CA ALA A 73 4.54 -3.07 5.79
C ALA A 73 5.18 -4.01 4.75
N GLU A 74 5.88 -5.05 5.20
CA GLU A 74 6.47 -6.08 4.33
C GLU A 74 5.42 -6.75 3.44
N ARG A 75 4.25 -7.07 3.99
CA ARG A 75 3.14 -7.63 3.20
C ARG A 75 2.67 -6.69 2.10
N ILE A 76 2.56 -5.40 2.40
CA ILE A 76 2.16 -4.40 1.38
C ILE A 76 3.24 -4.29 0.30
N CYS A 77 4.51 -4.20 0.68
CA CYS A 77 5.63 -4.14 -0.27
C CYS A 77 5.68 -5.38 -1.17
N ALA A 78 5.61 -6.58 -0.60
CA ALA A 78 5.67 -7.83 -1.34
C ALA A 78 4.56 -7.95 -2.40
N GLU A 79 3.34 -7.53 -2.07
CA GLU A 79 2.21 -7.56 -3.00
C GLU A 79 2.39 -6.57 -4.16
N VAL A 80 2.83 -5.35 -3.86
CA VAL A 80 3.10 -4.32 -4.88
C VAL A 80 4.26 -4.72 -5.77
N GLU A 81 5.34 -5.25 -5.19
CA GLU A 81 6.52 -5.70 -5.91
C GLU A 81 6.21 -6.90 -6.81
N SER A 82 5.48 -7.88 -6.31
CA SER A 82 5.06 -9.06 -7.08
C SER A 82 4.26 -8.66 -8.33
N GLU A 83 3.32 -7.75 -8.18
CA GLU A 83 2.48 -7.28 -9.28
C GLU A 83 3.24 -6.41 -10.29
N ASN A 84 4.16 -5.57 -9.80
CA ASN A 84 5.07 -4.84 -10.67
C ASN A 84 6.07 -5.77 -11.37
N ALA A 85 6.51 -6.87 -10.76
CA ALA A 85 7.36 -7.88 -11.40
C ALA A 85 6.61 -8.59 -12.54
N VAL A 86 5.36 -8.99 -12.31
CA VAL A 86 4.49 -9.56 -13.36
C VAL A 86 4.27 -8.55 -14.48
N LEU A 87 4.01 -7.28 -14.15
CA LEU A 87 3.88 -6.21 -15.14
C LEU A 87 5.13 -6.07 -16.01
N ARG A 88 6.31 -5.97 -15.38
CA ARG A 88 7.60 -5.87 -16.09
C ARG A 88 7.86 -7.09 -16.97
N HIS A 89 7.51 -8.29 -16.50
CA HIS A 89 7.65 -9.50 -17.29
C HIS A 89 6.74 -9.45 -18.53
N ARG A 90 5.47 -9.05 -18.39
CA ARG A 90 4.54 -8.93 -19.52
C ARG A 90 5.03 -7.94 -20.57
N LEU A 91 5.52 -6.78 -20.12
CA LEU A 91 6.10 -5.75 -21.00
C LEU A 91 7.34 -6.27 -21.74
N LYS A 92 8.21 -7.03 -21.06
CA LYS A 92 9.42 -7.59 -21.67
C LYS A 92 9.13 -8.74 -22.63
N SER A 93 8.10 -9.54 -22.35
CA SER A 93 7.74 -10.71 -23.15
C SER A 93 6.94 -10.36 -24.41
N GLY A 94 6.68 -9.08 -24.70
CA GLY A 94 6.05 -8.67 -25.95
C GLY A 94 4.64 -9.22 -26.15
N TRP A 95 3.89 -9.50 -25.07
CA TRP A 95 2.48 -9.93 -25.16
C TRP A 95 1.54 -8.73 -25.46
N ASP A 96 2.01 -7.81 -26.28
CA ASP A 96 1.25 -6.78 -26.97
C ASP A 96 1.54 -6.95 -28.48
N GLU A 97 1.05 -8.08 -29.04
CA GLU A 97 0.86 -8.28 -30.48
C GLU A 97 -0.45 -9.02 -30.72
#